data_AF-A0A3B0RXG0-F1
#
_entry.id   AF-A0A3B0RXG0-F1
#
_cell.length_a   1.000
_cell.length_b   1.000
_cell.length_c   1.000
_cell.angle_alpha   90.00
_cell.angle_beta   90.00
_cell.angle_gamma   90.00
#
_symmetry.space_group_name_H-M   'P 1'
#
loop_
_entity.id
_entity.type
_entity.pdbx_description
1 polymer ?
#
loop_
_entity_poly.entity_id
_entity_poly.type
_entity_poly.pdbx_seq_one_letter_code
_entity_poly.pdbx_strand_id
1 'polypeptide(L)'
;MDVVLPYIHDRKQFGKSIGEFQLVQGKIADMYTAMNASKAYVYAVAAACDRKETTRQDAAGCILFASERATQMALDAIQLLGGNGYINEFPAGRLLRDAKLYEIGAGTSEIRRMLIGREIFEKSA
;
A
#
# COMPACT_ATOMS: atom_id res chain seq x y z
N MET A 1 -3.05 7.56 4.42
CA MET A 1 -3.98 8.64 4.05
C MET A 1 -4.21 9.58 5.22
N ASP A 2 -4.60 9.06 6.38
CA ASP A 2 -4.98 9.86 7.56
C ASP A 2 -3.88 10.78 8.10
N VAL A 3 -2.62 10.40 7.92
CA VAL A 3 -1.45 11.25 8.29
C VAL A 3 -1.23 12.36 7.27
N VAL A 4 -1.47 12.06 6.00
CA VAL A 4 -1.09 12.93 4.87
C VAL A 4 -2.14 14.01 4.64
N LEU A 5 -3.42 13.66 4.60
CA LEU A 5 -4.49 14.59 4.23
C LEU A 5 -4.55 15.83 5.15
N PRO A 6 -4.53 15.70 6.49
CA PRO A 6 -4.50 16.87 7.37
C PRO A 6 -3.22 17.70 7.17
N TYR A 7 -2.08 17.03 7.05
CA TYR A 7 -0.80 17.72 6.89
C TYR A 7 -0.74 18.56 5.62
N ILE A 8 -1.20 18.03 4.49
CA ILE A 8 -1.18 18.77 3.23
C ILE A 8 -2.18 19.93 3.21
N HIS A 9 -3.26 19.87 4.00
CA HIS A 9 -4.17 20.98 4.21
C HIS A 9 -3.52 22.10 5.02
N ASP A 10 -2.89 21.75 6.14
CA ASP A 10 -2.34 22.72 7.09
C ASP A 10 -1.00 23.33 6.65
N ARG A 11 -0.14 22.52 6.02
CA ARG A 11 1.17 22.97 5.56
C ARG A 11 0.99 23.95 4.40
N LYS A 12 1.48 25.19 4.59
CA LYS A 12 1.47 26.23 3.55
C LYS A 12 2.85 26.44 2.96
N GLN A 13 2.94 26.62 1.64
CA GLN A 13 4.10 27.16 0.92
C GLN A 13 3.65 27.94 -0.31
N PHE A 14 4.49 28.88 -0.74
CA PHE A 14 4.18 29.78 -1.87
C PHE A 14 2.79 30.42 -1.73
N GLY A 15 2.44 30.84 -0.51
CA GLY A 15 1.21 31.57 -0.19
C GLY A 15 -0.08 30.72 -0.06
N LYS A 16 -0.04 29.41 -0.25
CA LYS A 16 -1.24 28.55 -0.17
C LYS A 16 -0.98 27.17 0.42
N SER A 17 -2.03 26.38 0.64
CA SER A 17 -1.91 25.02 1.15
C SER A 17 -1.17 24.13 0.15
N ILE A 18 -0.28 23.24 0.62
CA ILE A 18 0.47 22.38 -0.31
C ILE A 18 -0.44 21.36 -1.02
N GLY A 19 -1.60 21.04 -0.45
CA GLY A 19 -2.64 20.23 -1.10
C GLY A 19 -3.24 20.85 -2.36
N GLU A 20 -3.00 22.14 -2.61
CA GLU A 20 -3.47 22.86 -3.80
C GLU A 20 -2.50 22.79 -4.99
N PHE A 21 -1.34 22.13 -4.84
CA PHE A 21 -0.42 21.92 -5.95
C PHE A 21 -0.74 20.63 -6.70
N GLN A 22 -0.79 20.69 -8.03
CA GLN A 22 -1.23 19.59 -8.89
C GLN A 22 -0.40 18.31 -8.70
N LEU A 23 0.92 18.42 -8.46
CA LEU A 23 1.78 17.26 -8.21
C LEU A 23 1.48 16.59 -6.87
N VAL A 24 1.08 17.37 -5.85
CA VAL A 24 0.59 16.81 -4.57
C VAL A 24 -0.75 16.12 -4.80
N GLN A 25 -1.68 16.75 -5.52
CA GLN A 25 -2.98 16.16 -5.85
C GLN A 25 -2.85 14.86 -6.65
N GLY A 26 -1.96 14.82 -7.64
CA GLY A 26 -1.67 13.62 -8.41
C GLY A 26 -1.17 12.48 -7.50
N LYS A 27 -0.22 12.76 -6.61
CA LYS A 27 0.25 11.77 -5.64
C LYS A 27 -0.85 11.29 -4.69
N ILE A 28 -1.75 12.18 -4.26
CA ILE A 28 -2.93 11.79 -3.47
C ILE A 28 -3.86 10.87 -4.26
N ALA A 29 -4.07 11.12 -5.55
CA ALA A 29 -4.87 10.25 -6.41
C ALA A 29 -4.24 8.85 -6.54
N ASP A 30 -2.93 8.77 -6.75
CA ASP A 30 -2.20 7.49 -6.80
C ASP A 30 -2.31 6.72 -5.48
N MET A 31 -2.11 7.41 -4.34
CA MET A 31 -2.25 6.80 -3.01
C MET A 31 -3.69 6.32 -2.76
N TYR A 32 -4.70 7.11 -3.12
CA TYR A 32 -6.11 6.76 -2.94
C TYR A 32 -6.50 5.54 -3.77
N THR A 33 -6.13 5.52 -5.06
CA THR A 33 -6.45 4.42 -5.97
C THR A 33 -5.73 3.13 -5.55
N ALA A 34 -4.45 3.20 -5.19
CA ALA A 34 -3.70 2.05 -4.68
C ALA A 34 -4.32 1.46 -3.40
N MET A 35 -4.76 2.32 -2.47
CA MET A 35 -5.43 1.90 -1.25
C MET A 35 -6.74 1.18 -1.55
N ASN A 36 -7.59 1.74 -2.42
CA ASN A 36 -8.88 1.16 -2.72
C ASN A 36 -8.76 -0.13 -3.52
N ALA A 37 -7.83 -0.21 -4.48
CA ALA A 37 -7.53 -1.46 -5.18
C ALA A 37 -7.07 -2.55 -4.19
N SER A 38 -6.20 -2.21 -3.25
CA SER A 38 -5.72 -3.14 -2.22
C SER A 38 -6.86 -3.63 -1.32
N LYS A 39 -7.71 -2.71 -0.84
CA LYS A 39 -8.87 -3.04 -0.01
C LYS A 39 -9.87 -3.94 -0.75
N ALA A 40 -10.21 -3.58 -1.99
CA ALA A 40 -11.14 -4.35 -2.81
C ALA A 40 -10.62 -5.77 -3.04
N TYR A 41 -9.33 -5.92 -3.38
CA TYR A 41 -8.74 -7.23 -3.59
C TYR A 41 -8.73 -8.08 -2.30
N VAL A 42 -8.26 -7.50 -1.18
CA VAL A 42 -8.24 -8.20 0.11
C VAL A 42 -9.64 -8.62 0.55
N TYR A 43 -10.64 -7.74 0.45
CA TYR A 43 -12.01 -8.08 0.85
C TYR A 43 -12.68 -9.07 -0.09
N ALA A 44 -12.39 -9.04 -1.40
CA ALA A 44 -12.88 -10.05 -2.32
C ALA A 44 -12.34 -11.46 -1.96
N VAL A 45 -11.04 -11.56 -1.65
CA VAL A 45 -10.42 -12.81 -1.22
C VAL A 45 -10.93 -13.25 0.15
N ALA A 46 -11.11 -12.32 1.10
CA ALA A 46 -11.69 -12.63 2.40
C ALA A 46 -13.13 -13.16 2.28
N ALA A 47 -13.96 -12.56 1.43
CA ALA A 47 -15.31 -13.04 1.19
C ALA A 47 -15.32 -14.44 0.55
N ALA A 48 -14.35 -14.74 -0.33
CA ALA A 48 -14.17 -16.10 -0.84
C ALA A 48 -13.73 -17.08 0.27
N CYS A 49 -12.94 -16.63 1.24
CA CYS A 49 -12.51 -17.47 2.38
C CYS A 49 -13.72 -17.87 3.22
N ASP A 50 -14.62 -16.92 3.51
CA ASP A 50 -15.84 -17.18 4.27
C ASP A 50 -16.74 -18.20 3.58
N ARG A 51 -16.76 -18.20 2.24
CA ARG A 51 -17.48 -19.21 1.42
C ARG A 51 -16.69 -20.50 1.18
N LYS A 52 -15.45 -20.60 1.66
CA LYS A 52 -14.51 -21.71 1.40
C LYS A 52 -14.17 -21.92 -0.08
N GLU A 53 -14.20 -20.84 -0.85
CA GLU A 53 -13.93 -20.82 -2.29
C GLU A 53 -12.51 -20.29 -2.63
N THR A 54 -11.72 -19.98 -1.61
CA THR A 54 -10.37 -19.42 -1.80
C THR A 54 -9.35 -20.45 -2.22
N THR A 55 -8.46 -20.04 -3.11
CA THR A 55 -7.30 -20.83 -3.54
C THR A 55 -5.99 -20.29 -2.96
N ARG A 56 -4.91 -21.10 -3.06
CA ARG A 56 -3.58 -20.72 -2.56
C ARG A 56 -3.05 -19.45 -3.25
N GLN A 57 -3.26 -19.34 -4.56
CA GLN A 57 -2.81 -18.18 -5.33
C GLN A 57 -3.63 -16.92 -5.07
N ASP A 58 -4.90 -17.03 -4.67
CA ASP A 58 -5.71 -15.87 -4.24
C ASP A 58 -5.14 -15.24 -2.97
N ALA A 59 -4.88 -16.07 -1.96
CA ALA A 59 -4.31 -15.63 -0.69
C ALA A 59 -2.88 -15.06 -0.87
N ALA A 60 -2.05 -15.70 -1.70
CA ALA A 60 -0.71 -15.20 -2.00
C ALA A 60 -0.75 -13.90 -2.81
N GLY A 61 -1.69 -13.78 -3.76
CA GLY A 61 -1.85 -12.61 -4.61
C GLY A 61 -2.30 -11.38 -3.84
N CYS A 62 -3.25 -11.51 -2.92
CA CYS A 62 -3.77 -10.36 -2.18
C CYS A 62 -2.72 -9.77 -1.24
N ILE A 63 -1.97 -10.59 -0.49
CA ILE A 63 -0.90 -10.08 0.39
C ILE A 63 0.28 -9.54 -0.43
N LEU A 64 0.66 -10.17 -1.54
CA LEU A 64 1.71 -9.66 -2.43
C LEU A 64 1.38 -8.25 -2.92
N PHE A 65 0.17 -8.06 -3.44
CA PHE A 65 -0.25 -6.76 -3.96
C PHE A 65 -0.35 -5.71 -2.85
N ALA A 66 -1.05 -6.04 -1.76
CA ALA A 66 -1.31 -5.10 -0.68
C ALA A 66 -0.02 -4.70 0.06
N SER A 67 0.92 -5.62 0.28
CA SER A 67 2.18 -5.31 0.97
C SER A 67 3.04 -4.33 0.19
N GLU A 68 3.19 -4.55 -1.12
CA GLU A 68 4.02 -3.68 -1.96
C GLU A 68 3.39 -2.31 -2.16
N ARG A 69 2.06 -2.25 -2.28
CA ARG A 69 1.34 -0.97 -2.27
C ARG A 69 1.47 -0.26 -0.93
N ALA A 70 1.45 -0.97 0.20
CA ALA A 70 1.62 -0.37 1.52
C ALA A 70 3.00 0.28 1.69
N THR A 71 4.08 -0.39 1.27
CA THR A 71 5.45 0.18 1.28
C THR A 71 5.53 1.42 0.40
N GLN A 72 5.01 1.35 -0.83
CA GLN A 72 5.00 2.50 -1.74
C GLN A 72 4.22 3.69 -1.14
N MET A 73 3.03 3.45 -0.59
CA MET A 73 2.23 4.49 0.04
C MET A 73 2.91 5.10 1.28
N ALA A 74 3.67 4.32 2.05
CA ALA A 74 4.45 4.83 3.17
C ALA A 74 5.59 5.73 2.71
N LEU A 75 6.28 5.39 1.61
CA LEU A 75 7.28 6.25 0.97
C LEU A 75 6.65 7.55 0.45
N ASP A 76 5.48 7.47 -0.18
CA ASP A 76 4.76 8.65 -0.66
C ASP A 76 4.30 9.55 0.50
N ALA A 77 3.92 8.97 1.64
CA ALA A 77 3.62 9.74 2.85
C ALA A 77 4.87 10.49 3.35
N ILE A 78 6.03 9.84 3.41
CA ILE A 78 7.29 10.51 3.77
C ILE A 78 7.57 11.68 2.81
N GLN A 79 7.42 11.45 1.50
CA GLN A 79 7.66 12.46 0.49
C GLN A 79 6.73 13.68 0.62
N LEU A 80 5.44 13.46 0.90
CA LEU A 80 4.44 14.53 1.06
C LEU A 80 4.61 15.31 2.37
N LEU A 81 5.11 14.66 3.42
CA LEU A 81 5.45 15.33 4.67
C LEU A 81 6.78 16.10 4.58
N GLY A 82 7.62 15.81 3.58
CA GLY A 82 8.95 16.39 3.42
C GLY A 82 9.89 15.98 4.55
N GLY A 83 10.69 16.92 5.08
CA GLY A 83 11.59 16.64 6.21
C GLY A 83 10.86 16.09 7.45
N ASN A 84 9.61 16.52 7.67
CA ASN A 84 8.78 16.02 8.77
C ASN A 84 8.43 14.53 8.60
N GLY A 85 8.40 14.01 7.37
CA GLY A 85 8.18 12.58 7.13
C GLY A 85 9.37 11.71 7.51
N TYR A 86 10.57 12.29 7.62
CA TYR A 86 11.81 11.58 7.92
C TYR A 86 12.13 11.51 9.42
N ILE A 87 11.58 12.42 10.22
CA ILE A 87 11.78 12.44 11.67
C ILE A 87 10.75 11.57 12.40
N ASN A 88 11.04 11.22 13.65
CA ASN A 88 10.20 10.31 14.44
C ASN A 88 8.96 10.97 15.08
N GLU A 89 8.82 12.30 15.00
CA GLU A 89 7.63 13.00 15.52
C GLU A 89 6.38 12.73 14.66
N PHE A 90 6.55 12.37 13.39
CA PHE A 90 5.47 11.93 12.52
C PHE A 90 5.53 10.42 12.31
N PRO A 91 4.38 9.74 12.20
CA PRO A 91 4.35 8.28 12.12
C PRO A 91 4.83 7.71 10.78
N ALA A 92 5.13 8.54 9.77
CA ALA A 92 5.45 8.08 8.41
C ALA A 92 6.65 7.11 8.37
N GLY A 93 7.75 7.43 9.07
CA GLY A 93 8.91 6.53 9.17
C GLY A 93 8.63 5.22 9.93
N ARG A 94 7.70 5.22 10.90
CA ARG A 94 7.23 3.99 11.55
C ARG A 94 6.42 3.14 10.57
N LEU A 95 5.45 3.74 9.89
CA LEU A 95 4.58 3.06 8.92
C LEU A 95 5.39 2.39 7.80
N LEU A 96 6.46 3.02 7.32
CA LEU A 96 7.35 2.43 6.31
C LEU A 96 8.01 1.14 6.83
N ARG A 97 8.58 1.19 8.05
CA ARG A 97 9.25 0.03 8.65
C ARG A 97 8.26 -1.11 8.90
N ASP A 98 7.07 -0.79 9.38
CA ASP A 98 6.00 -1.76 9.60
C ASP A 98 5.53 -2.38 8.28
N ALA A 99 5.32 -1.56 7.23
CA ALA A 99 4.87 -2.03 5.92
C ALA A 99 5.89 -2.99 5.27
N LYS A 100 7.19 -2.70 5.39
CA LYS A 100 8.24 -3.52 4.79
C LYS A 100 8.25 -4.95 5.32
N LEU A 101 7.85 -5.15 6.58
CA LEU A 101 7.74 -6.48 7.16
C LEU A 101 6.81 -7.39 6.35
N TYR A 102 5.73 -6.87 5.77
CA TYR A 102 4.79 -7.70 5.00
C TYR A 102 5.39 -8.28 3.72
N GLU A 103 6.42 -7.65 3.15
CA GLU A 103 7.11 -8.14 1.94
C GLU A 103 8.13 -9.24 2.22
N ILE A 104 8.61 -9.37 3.47
CA ILE A 104 9.72 -10.27 3.84
C ILE A 104 9.33 -11.29 4.91
N GLY A 105 8.40 -10.94 5.78
CA GLY A 105 7.91 -11.75 6.89
C GLY A 105 6.84 -12.74 6.44
N ALA A 106 6.85 -13.93 7.05
CA ALA A 106 5.89 -15.00 6.78
C ALA A 106 5.78 -15.37 5.27
N GLY A 107 6.89 -15.30 4.55
CA GLY A 107 7.01 -15.59 3.12
C GLY A 107 7.30 -14.32 2.32
N THR A 108 8.38 -14.34 1.54
CA THR A 108 8.77 -13.15 0.77
C THR A 108 7.87 -12.93 -0.44
N SER A 109 7.88 -11.70 -0.98
CA SER A 109 7.19 -11.38 -2.24
C SER A 109 7.63 -12.29 -3.40
N GLU A 110 8.89 -12.70 -3.47
CA GLU A 110 9.43 -13.60 -4.51
C GLU A 110 8.82 -15.01 -4.39
N ILE A 111 8.75 -15.54 -3.16
CA ILE A 111 8.14 -16.84 -2.91
C ILE A 111 6.65 -16.83 -3.27
N ARG A 112 5.94 -15.73 -2.99
CA ARG A 112 4.53 -15.58 -3.39
C ARG A 112 4.38 -15.55 -4.91
N ARG A 113 5.22 -14.81 -5.64
CA ARG A 113 5.21 -14.81 -7.11
C ARG A 113 5.46 -16.20 -7.68
N MET A 114 6.44 -16.93 -7.13
CA MET A 114 6.73 -18.31 -7.51
C MET A 114 5.52 -19.22 -7.28
N LEU A 115 4.87 -19.13 -6.11
CA LEU A 115 3.68 -19.90 -5.79
C LEU A 115 2.53 -19.59 -6.75
N ILE A 116 2.23 -18.30 -6.96
CA ILE A 116 1.15 -17.87 -7.87
C ILE A 116 1.39 -18.41 -9.28
N GLY A 117 2.62 -18.23 -9.80
CA GLY A 117 2.98 -18.73 -11.14
C GLY A 117 2.83 -20.24 -11.27
N ARG A 118 3.31 -21.00 -10.27
CA ARG A 118 3.19 -22.47 -10.26
C ARG A 118 1.72 -22.92 -10.21
N GLU A 119 0.92 -22.39 -9.29
CA GLU A 119 -0.48 -22.79 -9.12
C GLU A 119 -1.33 -22.44 -10.35
N ILE A 120 -1.06 -21.31 -11.03
CA ILE A 120 -1.74 -20.96 -12.28
C ILE A 120 -1.36 -21.94 -13.38
N PHE A 121 -0.07 -22.25 -13.54
CA PHE A 121 0.41 -23.17 -14.58
C PHE A 121 -0.19 -24.57 -14.41
N GLU A 122 -0.13 -25.15 -13.20
CA GLU A 122 -0.64 -26.48 -12.90
C GLU A 122 -2.16 -26.61 -13.12
N LYS A 123 -2.94 -25.55 -12.87
CA LYS A 123 -4.40 -25.54 -13.08
C LYS A 123 -4.83 -25.30 -14.52
N SER A 124 -3.93 -24.80 -15.35
CA SER A 124 -4.20 -24.49 -16.76
C SER A 124 -3.95 -25.65 -17.72
N ALA A 125 -3.34 -26.73 -17.21
CA ALA A 125 -3.17 -28.01 -17.90
C ALA A 125 -4.38 -28.92 -17.65
#